data_AF-A0A924U9Z1-F1
#
_entry.id   AF-A0A924U9Z1-F1
#
_cell.length_a   1.000
_cell.length_b   1.000
_cell.length_c   1.000
_cell.angle_alpha   90.00
_cell.angle_beta   90.00
_cell.angle_gamma   90.00
#
_symmetry.space_group_name_H-M   'P 1'
#
loop_
_entity.id
_entity.type
_entity.pdbx_description
1 polymer ?
#
loop_
_entity_poly.entity_id
_entity_poly.type
_entity_poly.pdbx_seq_one_letter_code
_entity_poly.pdbx_strand_id
1 'polypeptide(L)'
;MTYDLVIGDRAYSSWSLRGWLLFDAFGIPVKTHSARLYTDELATMLRDYFPGRTAPTIRTPDGVVVPETIAIAEELASRHPDAEIWPADPTARATARVLAAEMHAGFTALRSHCPMNLRVSYTDCAPSDAVLADLKRLEQM
;
A
#
# COMPACT_ATOMS: atom_id res chain seq x y z
N MET A 1 -7.25 22.32 1.84
CA MET A 1 -7.14 21.49 0.61
C MET A 1 -7.38 20.03 1.02
N THR A 2 -7.77 19.14 0.10
CA THR A 2 -7.92 17.70 0.40
C THR A 2 -6.61 16.96 0.13
N TYR A 3 -6.48 15.69 0.53
CA TYR A 3 -5.34 14.86 0.14
C TYR A 3 -5.29 14.65 -1.38
N ASP A 4 -4.08 14.59 -1.93
CA ASP A 4 -3.83 13.98 -3.24
C ASP A 4 -3.20 12.59 -3.04
N LEU A 5 -3.57 11.61 -3.86
CA LEU A 5 -2.98 10.27 -3.88
C LEU A 5 -2.54 9.93 -5.31
N VAL A 6 -1.24 9.77 -5.52
CA VAL A 6 -0.65 9.32 -6.79
C VAL A 6 -0.45 7.82 -6.75
N ILE A 7 -1.08 7.12 -7.68
CA ILE A 7 -1.05 5.65 -7.81
C ILE A 7 -0.89 5.20 -9.26
N GLY A 8 -0.59 3.92 -9.46
CA GLY A 8 -0.87 3.22 -10.72
C GLY A 8 -2.24 2.53 -10.70
N ASP A 9 -2.46 1.58 -11.62
CA ASP A 9 -3.69 0.79 -11.67
C ASP A 9 -3.83 -0.11 -10.41
N ARG A 10 -4.92 0.08 -9.67
CA ARG A 10 -5.26 -0.66 -8.44
C ARG A 10 -5.51 -2.16 -8.67
N ALA A 11 -5.77 -2.59 -9.89
CA ALA A 11 -5.95 -4.00 -10.24
C ALA A 11 -4.61 -4.71 -10.55
N TYR A 12 -3.54 -3.96 -10.81
CA TYR A 12 -2.23 -4.53 -11.21
C TYR A 12 -1.07 -4.15 -10.29
N SER A 13 -1.21 -3.14 -9.44
CA SER A 13 -0.19 -2.74 -8.47
C SER A 13 -0.71 -2.89 -7.04
N SER A 14 -0.20 -3.90 -6.33
CA SER A 14 -0.59 -4.14 -4.92
C SER A 14 -0.23 -2.96 -4.03
N TRP A 15 0.87 -2.27 -4.32
CA TRP A 15 1.26 -1.03 -3.67
C TRP A 15 0.22 0.08 -3.87
N SER A 16 -0.24 0.27 -5.10
CA SER A 16 -1.29 1.26 -5.42
C SER A 16 -2.61 0.93 -4.72
N LEU A 17 -2.99 -0.34 -4.70
CA LEU A 17 -4.18 -0.80 -3.99
C LEU A 17 -4.08 -0.55 -2.49
N ARG A 18 -2.96 -0.92 -1.86
CA ARG A 18 -2.71 -0.69 -0.42
C ARG A 18 -2.84 0.80 -0.06
N GLY A 19 -2.23 1.68 -0.85
CA GLY A 19 -2.33 3.12 -0.62
C GLY A 19 -3.75 3.64 -0.73
N TRP A 20 -4.51 3.18 -1.74
CA TRP A 20 -5.91 3.57 -1.92
C TRP A 20 -6.85 3.01 -0.85
N LEU A 21 -6.66 1.76 -0.42
CA LEU A 21 -7.48 1.12 0.61
C LEU A 21 -7.43 1.86 1.96
N LEU A 22 -6.32 2.52 2.29
CA LEU A 22 -6.23 3.35 3.50
C LEU A 22 -7.18 4.56 3.48
N PHE A 23 -7.55 5.07 2.31
CA PHE A 23 -8.54 6.14 2.19
C PHE A 23 -9.96 5.58 2.11
N ASP A 24 -10.15 4.54 1.30
CA ASP A 24 -11.45 3.93 1.07
C ASP A 24 -12.03 3.26 2.33
N ALA A 25 -11.23 2.43 3.02
CA ALA A 25 -11.68 1.67 4.18
C ALA A 25 -12.05 2.56 5.38
N PHE A 26 -11.44 3.73 5.49
CA PHE A 26 -11.64 4.67 6.61
C PHE A 26 -12.45 5.92 6.20
N GLY A 27 -12.99 5.94 4.98
CA GLY A 27 -13.82 7.05 4.49
C GLY A 27 -13.10 8.41 4.43
N ILE A 28 -11.78 8.41 4.27
CA ILE A 28 -10.98 9.64 4.24
C ILE A 28 -11.03 10.24 2.82
N PRO A 29 -11.51 11.49 2.64
CA PRO A 29 -11.58 12.11 1.32
C PRO A 29 -10.19 12.29 0.68
N VAL A 30 -10.06 11.87 -0.58
CA VAL A 30 -8.83 11.98 -1.35
C VAL A 30 -9.09 12.20 -2.83
N LYS A 31 -8.25 13.02 -3.45
CA LYS A 31 -8.19 13.16 -4.91
C LYS A 31 -7.16 12.18 -5.46
N THR A 32 -7.63 11.13 -6.14
CA THR A 32 -6.74 10.12 -6.71
C THR A 32 -6.28 10.51 -8.12
N HIS A 33 -4.97 10.45 -8.35
CA HIS A 33 -4.31 10.62 -9.64
C HIS A 33 -3.72 9.27 -10.05
N SER A 34 -4.16 8.73 -11.19
CA SER A 34 -3.72 7.41 -11.66
C SER A 34 -2.82 7.54 -12.87
N ALA A 35 -1.65 6.91 -12.80
CA ALA A 35 -0.72 6.73 -13.89
C ALA A 35 -0.97 5.41 -14.61
N ARG A 36 -0.84 5.42 -15.93
CA ARG A 36 -0.71 4.17 -16.67
C ARG A 36 0.59 3.47 -16.25
N LEU A 37 0.49 2.19 -15.89
CA LEU A 37 1.65 1.38 -15.57
C LEU A 37 2.48 1.11 -16.84
N TYR A 38 3.79 0.93 -16.66
CA TYR A 38 4.76 0.66 -17.74
C TYR A 38 4.90 1.80 -18.76
N THR A 39 4.63 3.04 -18.36
CA THR A 39 4.92 4.26 -19.11
C THR A 39 5.61 5.29 -18.19
N ASP A 40 6.10 6.39 -18.77
CA ASP A 40 6.73 7.49 -18.02
C ASP A 40 5.73 8.40 -17.29
N GLU A 41 4.43 8.09 -17.33
CA GLU A 41 3.38 8.92 -16.72
C GLU A 41 3.57 9.05 -15.20
N LEU A 42 3.89 7.96 -14.51
CA LEU A 42 4.10 7.98 -13.06
C LEU A 42 5.32 8.85 -12.70
N ALA A 43 6.44 8.63 -13.38
CA ALA A 43 7.65 9.43 -13.17
C ALA A 43 7.40 10.92 -13.48
N THR A 44 6.55 11.20 -14.48
CA THR A 44 6.13 12.56 -14.82
C THR A 44 5.30 13.21 -13.73
N MET A 45 4.29 12.52 -13.21
CA MET A 45 3.49 13.03 -12.10
C MET A 45 4.33 13.27 -10.85
N LEU A 46 5.21 12.34 -10.48
CA LEU A 46 6.00 12.44 -9.25
C LEU A 46 7.00 13.61 -9.22
N ARG A 47 7.28 14.27 -10.35
CA ARG A 47 8.05 15.53 -10.37
C ARG A 47 7.41 16.62 -9.50
N ASP A 48 6.09 16.61 -9.37
CA ASP A 48 5.34 17.58 -8.54
C ASP A 48 5.14 17.08 -7.09
N TYR A 49 5.72 15.94 -6.72
CA TYR A 49 5.56 15.25 -5.44
C TYR A 49 6.93 14.81 -4.89
N PHE A 50 7.87 15.74 -4.74
CA PHE A 50 9.15 15.46 -4.05
C PHE A 50 8.94 15.27 -2.54
N PRO A 51 9.55 14.26 -1.87
CA PRO A 51 10.60 13.36 -2.36
C PRO A 51 10.10 12.01 -2.92
N GLY A 52 8.82 11.88 -3.26
CA GLY A 52 8.24 10.65 -3.81
C GLY A 52 8.89 10.20 -5.11
N ARG A 53 9.17 8.89 -5.21
CA ARG A 53 9.81 8.24 -6.37
C ARG A 53 9.03 7.04 -6.90
N THR A 54 8.11 6.54 -6.10
CA THR A 54 7.32 5.33 -6.36
C THR A 54 5.85 5.61 -6.02
N ALA A 55 4.95 4.83 -6.63
CA ALA A 55 3.58 4.76 -6.17
C ALA A 55 3.45 3.72 -5.03
N PRO A 56 2.61 3.96 -4.02
CA PRO A 56 1.80 5.16 -3.83
C PRO A 56 2.61 6.32 -3.21
N THR A 57 2.21 7.54 -3.51
CA THR A 57 2.68 8.77 -2.83
C THR A 57 1.47 9.67 -2.56
N ILE A 58 1.35 10.22 -1.36
CA ILE A 58 0.32 11.22 -1.04
C ILE A 58 0.91 12.62 -0.93
N ARG A 59 0.07 13.63 -1.11
CA ARG A 59 0.28 15.00 -0.63
C ARG A 59 -0.82 15.31 0.38
N THR A 60 -0.44 15.75 1.57
CA THR A 60 -1.37 16.13 2.64
C THR A 60 -2.03 17.48 2.34
N PRO A 61 -3.13 17.84 3.03
CA PRO A 61 -3.79 19.15 2.92
C PRO A 61 -2.88 20.37 3.10
N ASP A 62 -1.85 20.25 3.92
CA ASP A 62 -0.82 21.24 4.24
C ASP A 62 0.43 21.12 3.35
N GLY A 63 0.42 20.24 2.35
CA GLY A 63 1.44 20.17 1.30
C GLY A 63 2.60 19.21 1.56
N VAL A 64 2.59 18.46 2.66
CA VAL A 64 3.63 17.46 2.96
C VAL A 64 3.47 16.28 2.01
N VAL A 65 4.57 15.84 1.41
CA VAL A 65 4.60 14.66 0.55
C VAL A 65 5.06 13.45 1.34
N VAL A 66 4.24 12.39 1.35
CA VAL A 66 4.51 11.15 2.09
C VAL A 66 4.49 9.97 1.11
N PRO A 67 5.66 9.44 0.72
CA PRO A 67 5.76 8.18 -0.02
C PRO A 67 5.65 6.98 0.93
N GLU A 68 5.51 5.78 0.37
CA GLU A 68 5.45 4.47 1.07
C GLU A 68 4.16 4.20 1.85
N THR A 69 3.58 3.00 1.67
CA THR A 69 2.27 2.66 2.25
C THR A 69 2.27 2.68 3.79
N ILE A 70 3.38 2.29 4.42
CA ILE A 70 3.46 2.24 5.89
C ILE A 70 3.56 3.65 6.49
N ALA A 71 4.31 4.55 5.84
CA ALA A 71 4.40 5.95 6.25
C ALA A 71 3.06 6.67 6.01
N ILE A 72 2.39 6.39 4.89
CA ILE A 72 1.02 6.87 4.63
C ILE A 72 0.07 6.41 5.74
N ALA A 73 0.11 5.13 6.15
CA ALA A 73 -0.77 4.62 7.21
C ALA A 73 -0.54 5.33 8.56
N GLU A 74 0.72 5.48 8.99
CA GLU A 74 1.05 6.18 10.24
C GLU A 74 0.70 7.68 10.18
N GLU A 75 0.90 8.33 9.03
CA GLU A 75 0.53 9.74 8.85
C GLU A 75 -0.98 9.94 8.90
N LEU A 76 -1.75 9.07 8.23
CA LEU A 76 -3.20 9.12 8.28
C LEU A 76 -3.70 8.82 9.69
N ALA A 77 -3.12 7.84 10.39
CA ALA A 77 -3.51 7.53 11.77
C ALA A 77 -3.25 8.71 12.72
N SER A 78 -2.15 9.43 12.51
CA SER A 78 -1.80 10.60 13.31
C SER A 78 -2.71 11.80 13.04
N ARG A 79 -3.16 11.99 11.79
CA ARG A 79 -4.03 13.10 11.38
C ARG A 79 -5.52 12.83 11.59
N HIS A 80 -5.92 11.57 11.65
CA HIS A 80 -7.29 11.10 11.83
C HIS A 80 -7.36 10.14 13.03
N PRO A 81 -7.13 10.61 14.26
CA PRO A 81 -7.14 9.75 15.44
C PRO A 81 -8.47 9.03 15.64
N ASP A 82 -9.58 9.65 15.24
CA ASP A 82 -10.94 9.09 15.35
C ASP A 82 -11.26 8.04 14.26
N ALA A 83 -10.39 7.87 13.26
CA ALA A 83 -10.58 6.84 12.23
C ALA A 83 -10.14 5.45 12.69
N GLU A 84 -9.46 5.34 13.84
CA GLU A 84 -9.03 4.06 14.44
C GLU A 84 -8.27 3.14 13.45
N ILE A 85 -7.42 3.74 12.60
CA ILE A 85 -6.62 2.99 11.61
C ILE A 85 -5.80 1.88 12.26
N TRP A 86 -5.29 2.17 13.45
CA TRP A 86 -4.69 1.18 14.33
C TRP A 86 -5.61 0.86 15.51
N PRO A 87 -5.63 -0.39 15.99
CA PRO A 87 -6.38 -0.75 17.19
C PRO A 87 -6.04 0.12 18.41
N ALA A 88 -7.03 0.38 19.26
CA ALA A 88 -6.84 1.08 20.54
C ALA A 88 -6.16 0.20 21.60
N ASP A 89 -6.44 -1.11 21.60
CA ASP A 89 -5.78 -2.07 22.49
C ASP A 89 -4.26 -2.15 22.18
N PRO A 90 -3.37 -1.99 23.18
CA PRO A 90 -1.93 -2.01 22.95
C PRO A 90 -1.41 -3.31 22.33
N THR A 91 -1.96 -4.46 22.73
CA THR A 91 -1.54 -5.77 22.22
C THR A 91 -1.97 -5.92 20.76
N ALA A 92 -3.24 -5.67 20.45
CA ALA A 92 -3.76 -5.73 19.09
C ALA A 92 -3.07 -4.73 18.16
N ARG A 93 -2.72 -3.54 18.65
CA ARG A 93 -1.98 -2.53 17.89
C ARG A 93 -0.56 -2.98 17.56
N ALA A 94 0.14 -3.58 18.52
CA ALA A 94 1.46 -4.14 18.28
C ALA A 94 1.39 -5.25 17.22
N THR A 95 0.43 -6.16 17.34
CA THR A 95 0.20 -7.22 16.34
C THR A 95 -0.11 -6.63 14.96
N ALA A 96 -1.04 -5.69 14.85
CA ALA A 96 -1.41 -5.06 13.58
C ALA A 96 -0.21 -4.40 12.88
N ARG A 97 0.67 -3.73 13.64
CA ARG A 97 1.89 -3.12 13.12
C ARG A 97 2.91 -4.17 12.66
N VAL A 98 3.05 -5.29 13.38
CA VAL A 98 3.90 -6.42 12.94
C VAL A 98 3.37 -6.99 11.62
N LEU A 99 2.07 -7.28 11.53
CA LEU A 99 1.43 -7.80 10.31
C LEU A 99 1.65 -6.85 9.11
N ALA A 100 1.43 -5.55 9.32
CA ALA A 100 1.63 -4.54 8.29
C ALA A 100 3.11 -4.43 7.85
N ALA A 101 4.04 -4.44 8.80
CA ALA A 101 5.47 -4.38 8.52
C ALA A 101 5.98 -5.62 7.77
N GLU A 102 5.54 -6.82 8.17
CA GLU A 102 5.89 -8.08 7.51
C GLU A 102 5.36 -8.10 6.07
N MET A 103 4.15 -7.58 5.83
CA MET A 103 3.59 -7.46 4.48
C MET A 103 4.28 -6.36 3.62
N HIS A 104 4.82 -5.33 4.27
CA HIS A 104 5.57 -4.24 3.63
C HIS A 104 6.98 -4.68 3.22
N ALA A 105 7.75 -5.24 4.16
CA ALA A 105 9.17 -5.55 4.02
C ALA A 105 9.48 -7.03 3.71
N GLY A 106 8.54 -7.93 3.94
CA GLY A 106 8.71 -9.37 3.76
C GLY A 106 7.97 -9.95 2.56
N PHE A 107 7.92 -11.29 2.57
CA PHE A 107 7.26 -12.13 1.55
C PHE A 107 7.80 -11.92 0.14
N THR A 108 9.09 -11.64 0.00
CA THR A 108 9.70 -11.29 -1.28
C THR A 108 9.54 -12.40 -2.30
N ALA A 109 9.67 -13.67 -1.92
CA ALA A 109 9.51 -14.78 -2.85
C ALA A 109 8.06 -14.88 -3.33
N LEU A 110 7.11 -14.88 -2.40
CA LEU A 110 5.68 -14.89 -2.73
C LEU A 110 5.27 -13.70 -3.60
N ARG A 111 5.68 -12.48 -3.25
CA ARG A 111 5.30 -11.25 -3.96
C ARG A 111 5.94 -11.14 -5.34
N SER A 112 7.11 -11.74 -5.53
CA SER A 112 7.77 -11.78 -6.83
C SER A 112 7.17 -12.85 -7.73
N HIS A 113 6.82 -14.02 -7.18
CA HIS A 113 6.25 -15.14 -7.93
C HIS A 113 4.76 -14.94 -8.25
N CYS A 114 4.02 -14.32 -7.33
CA CYS A 114 2.59 -14.04 -7.45
C CYS A 114 2.35 -12.52 -7.55
N PRO A 115 2.72 -11.87 -8.67
CA PRO A 115 2.41 -10.46 -8.87
C PRO A 115 0.89 -10.26 -8.93
N MET A 116 0.43 -9.09 -8.48
CA MET A 116 -1.01 -8.84 -8.38
C MET A 116 -1.66 -8.64 -9.75
N ASN A 117 -2.73 -9.39 -10.01
CA ASN A 117 -3.65 -9.14 -11.10
C ASN A 117 -5.08 -9.48 -10.65
N LEU A 118 -5.87 -8.47 -10.29
CA LEU A 118 -7.25 -8.67 -9.82
C LEU A 118 -8.25 -8.91 -10.95
N ARG A 119 -7.82 -8.90 -12.22
CA ARG A 119 -8.67 -9.12 -13.40
C ARG A 119 -8.64 -10.57 -13.88
N VAL A 120 -7.73 -11.38 -13.35
CA VAL A 120 -7.53 -12.77 -13.74
C VAL A 120 -7.44 -13.62 -12.48
N SER A 121 -8.20 -14.70 -12.44
CA SER A 121 -8.04 -15.74 -11.43
C SER A 121 -7.30 -16.91 -12.08
N TYR A 122 -6.08 -17.16 -11.62
CA TYR A 122 -5.29 -18.31 -12.06
C TYR A 122 -5.78 -19.55 -11.33
N THR A 123 -6.02 -20.64 -12.07
CA THR A 123 -6.51 -21.91 -11.54
C THR A 123 -5.39 -22.85 -11.11
N ASP A 124 -4.17 -22.61 -11.58
CA ASP A 124 -2.98 -23.39 -11.32
C ASP A 124 -1.77 -22.50 -11.01
N CYS A 125 -0.88 -23.01 -10.18
CA CYS A 125 0.38 -22.37 -9.81
C CYS A 125 1.38 -23.46 -9.45
N ALA A 126 2.64 -23.29 -9.85
CA ALA A 126 3.75 -24.17 -9.47
C ALA A 126 4.71 -23.39 -8.55
N PRO A 127 4.33 -23.14 -7.28
CA PRO A 127 5.13 -22.34 -6.36
C PRO A 127 6.45 -23.04 -6.04
N SER A 128 7.53 -22.27 -5.94
CA SER A 128 8.81 -22.78 -5.46
C SER A 128 8.77 -23.00 -3.93
N ASP A 129 9.73 -23.76 -3.41
CA ASP A 129 9.88 -23.97 -1.96
C ASP A 129 10.00 -22.64 -1.18
N ALA A 130 10.62 -21.62 -1.78
CA ALA A 130 10.73 -20.29 -1.17
C ALA A 130 9.35 -19.60 -1.05
N VAL A 131 8.48 -19.76 -2.05
CA VAL A 131 7.10 -19.25 -2.00
C VAL A 131 6.30 -20.01 -0.95
N LEU A 132 6.44 -21.34 -0.90
CA LEU A 132 5.77 -22.17 0.11
C LEU A 132 6.22 -21.83 1.53
N ALA A 133 7.49 -21.49 1.74
CA ALA A 133 8.00 -21.03 3.03
C ALA A 133 7.38 -19.68 3.45
N ASP A 134 7.26 -18.74 2.51
CA ASP A 134 6.57 -17.46 2.73
C ASP A 134 5.07 -17.66 3.07
N LEU A 135 4.38 -18.57 2.38
CA LEU A 135 2.98 -18.92 2.66
C LEU A 135 2.81 -19.54 4.03
N LYS A 136 3.66 -20.51 4.39
CA LYS A 136 3.63 -21.13 5.72
C LYS A 136 3.86 -20.10 6.83
N ARG A 137 4.71 -19.11 6.59
CA ARG A 137 4.90 -18.00 7.53
C ARG A 137 3.63 -17.17 7.65
N LEU A 138 2.95 -16.81 6.55
CA LEU A 138 1.67 -16.08 6.58
C LEU A 138 0.59 -16.81 7.40
N GLU A 139 0.48 -18.13 7.26
CA GLU A 139 -0.54 -18.93 7.97
C GLU A 139 -0.34 -18.98 9.49
N GLN A 140 0.86 -18.65 9.97
CA GLN A 140 1.21 -18.64 11.39
C GLN A 140 1.03 -17.27 12.06
N MET A 141 0.69 -16.24 11.27
CA MET A 141 0.55 -14.86 11.72
C MET A 141 -0.86 -14.50 12.16
#